data_AF-A0A7W1IHC5-F1
#
_entry.id   AF-A0A7W1IHC5-F1
#
_cell.length_a   1.000
_cell.length_b   1.000
_cell.length_c   1.000
_cell.angle_alpha   90.00
_cell.angle_beta   90.00
_cell.angle_gamma   90.00
#
_symmetry.space_group_name_H-M   'P 1'
#
loop_
_entity.id
_entity.type
_entity.pdbx_description
1 polymer ?
#
loop_
_entity_poly.entity_id
_entity_poly.type
_entity_poly.pdbx_seq_one_letter_code
_entity_poly.pdbx_strand_id
1 'polypeptide(L)'
;MHFIFAVFLLFGFKTKISTFAIWLLYISLHNRNLFVQQAGDDLLRLVLFWALFLPWNAYYSLDSKHFKYEPKQRYTANIGYLLLIASVYFFTVNLKTSSEWRGEGTAIYYALSLDQLRLPGVGDWLYARPALMKACTHFFYYVEFIIPFLILWPSKKGYLRVIAFALILIIHTGIGLTLYVGLFFIINMIATIALIPSFVFDKLETKFPFLAFSGKSVHLPNGAFARLKTKLNPLVSVLCIAVIVISLVINLSSLKWFSYGLRSESLVPVNVLRLDQFWGMFSPEVMKKDGWFVYHGMDSIGRQWDLRLNQDYVNYKKPLHVVSMYKSDRWRKLAENMQRDDMTFLRPLYCKYILKKWNKEHPERKIAILNLYYLQKFNLREYKATPVTQHLYSVCDNH
;
A
#
# COMPACT_ATOMS: atom_id res chain seq x y z
N MET A 1 9.78 -14.36 16.11
CA MET A 1 8.92 -13.46 16.93
C MET A 1 7.75 -12.90 16.15
N HIS A 2 7.93 -12.11 15.07
CA HIS A 2 6.82 -11.51 14.32
C HIS A 2 5.73 -12.52 13.88
N PHE A 3 6.14 -13.64 13.29
CA PHE A 3 5.22 -14.71 12.86
C PHE A 3 4.35 -15.24 14.00
N ILE A 4 4.91 -15.41 15.21
CA ILE A 4 4.18 -15.93 16.37
C ILE A 4 3.05 -14.97 16.77
N PHE A 5 3.35 -13.68 16.89
CA PHE A 5 2.33 -12.68 17.22
C PHE A 5 1.31 -12.52 16.09
N ALA A 6 1.70 -12.68 14.82
CA ALA A 6 0.78 -12.69 13.69
C ALA A 6 -0.21 -13.87 13.78
N VAL A 7 0.26 -15.07 14.13
CA VAL A 7 -0.61 -16.23 14.39
C VAL A 7 -1.53 -15.98 15.58
N PHE A 8 -1.02 -15.39 16.66
CA PHE A 8 -1.86 -15.00 17.80
C PHE A 8 -2.94 -14.00 17.39
N LEU A 9 -2.58 -12.99 16.60
CA LEU A 9 -3.54 -12.00 16.12
C LEU A 9 -4.58 -12.61 15.15
N LEU A 10 -4.17 -13.56 14.30
CA LEU A 10 -5.05 -14.28 13.37
C LEU A 10 -6.18 -15.01 14.11
N PHE A 11 -5.87 -15.65 15.24
CA PHE A 11 -6.87 -16.33 16.07
C PHE A 11 -7.50 -15.40 17.13
N GLY A 12 -7.06 -14.16 17.22
CA GLY A 12 -7.47 -13.22 18.26
C GLY A 12 -7.14 -13.71 19.68
N PHE A 13 -5.92 -14.20 19.87
CA PHE A 13 -5.35 -14.56 21.17
C PHE A 13 -4.40 -13.46 21.66
N LYS A 14 -4.59 -13.02 22.91
CA LYS A 14 -3.87 -11.87 23.50
C LYS A 14 -3.86 -10.68 22.52
N THR A 15 -4.98 -10.43 21.86
CA THR A 15 -5.12 -9.59 20.67
C THR A 15 -4.45 -8.24 20.84
N LYS A 16 -4.65 -7.56 21.98
CA LYS A 16 -4.03 -6.24 22.23
C LYS A 16 -2.50 -6.28 22.32
N ILE A 17 -1.95 -7.27 23.02
CA ILE A 17 -0.51 -7.45 23.15
C ILE A 17 0.08 -7.84 21.79
N SER A 18 -0.57 -8.77 21.09
CA SER A 18 -0.18 -9.21 19.76
C SER A 18 -0.21 -8.06 18.74
N THR A 19 -1.23 -7.21 18.79
CA THR A 19 -1.33 -5.99 17.95
C THR A 19 -0.15 -5.07 18.20
N PHE A 20 0.15 -4.76 19.48
CA PHE A 20 1.26 -3.87 19.85
C PHE A 20 2.61 -4.45 19.43
N ALA A 21 2.84 -5.74 19.67
CA ALA A 21 4.07 -6.42 19.29
C ALA A 21 4.27 -6.42 17.77
N ILE A 22 3.23 -6.72 16.98
CA ILE A 22 3.30 -6.66 15.51
C ILE A 22 3.57 -5.23 15.07
N TRP A 23 2.82 -4.25 15.57
CA TRP A 23 3.00 -2.85 15.20
C TRP A 23 4.45 -2.38 15.44
N LEU A 24 5.01 -2.67 16.62
CA LEU A 24 6.39 -2.33 16.95
C LEU A 24 7.41 -3.05 16.05
N LEU A 25 7.23 -4.35 15.83
CA LEU A 25 8.13 -5.13 14.96
C LEU A 25 8.03 -4.68 13.50
N TYR A 26 6.85 -4.24 13.04
CA TYR A 26 6.63 -3.72 11.70
C TYR A 26 7.32 -2.38 11.51
N ILE A 27 7.22 -1.47 12.49
CA ILE A 27 7.99 -0.21 12.51
C ILE A 27 9.50 -0.50 12.44
N SER A 28 9.99 -1.45 13.25
CA SER A 28 11.40 -1.85 13.23
C SER A 28 11.83 -2.35 11.85
N LEU A 29 11.04 -3.22 11.23
CA LEU A 29 11.31 -3.76 9.90
C LEU A 29 11.34 -2.66 8.84
N HIS A 30 10.37 -1.76 8.87
CA HIS A 30 10.28 -0.65 7.93
C HIS A 30 11.44 0.34 8.08
N ASN A 31 11.82 0.69 9.30
CA ASN A 31 12.95 1.60 9.52
C ASN A 31 14.27 1.03 9.01
N ARG A 32 14.37 -0.30 8.83
CA ARG A 32 15.54 -0.96 8.21
C ARG A 32 15.43 -1.13 6.68
N ASN A 33 14.27 -0.89 6.09
CA ASN A 33 13.96 -1.19 4.68
C ASN A 33 13.25 -0.01 3.99
N LEU A 34 13.77 1.21 4.16
CA LEU A 34 13.15 2.45 3.68
C LEU A 34 12.94 2.47 2.15
N PHE A 35 13.88 1.94 1.38
CA PHE A 35 13.89 2.05 -0.08
C PHE A 35 13.04 1.03 -0.83
N VAL A 36 12.28 0.19 -0.12
CA VAL A 36 11.42 -0.84 -0.73
C VAL A 36 9.97 -0.78 -0.22
N GLN A 37 9.63 0.26 0.53
CA GLN A 37 8.28 0.50 1.06
C GLN A 37 7.34 1.10 0.01
N GLN A 38 6.05 0.89 0.24
CA GLN A 38 4.94 1.42 -0.56
C GLN A 38 3.79 1.88 0.34
N ALA A 39 2.83 2.64 -0.20
CA ALA A 39 1.71 3.19 0.57
C ALA A 39 0.88 2.16 1.36
N GLY A 40 0.87 0.89 0.92
CA GLY A 40 0.19 -0.19 1.65
C GLY A 40 0.85 -0.50 3.00
N ASP A 41 2.16 -0.36 3.08
CA ASP A 41 2.92 -0.49 4.32
C ASP A 41 2.54 0.61 5.32
N ASP A 42 2.39 1.82 4.81
CA ASP A 42 1.96 2.99 5.57
C ASP A 42 0.55 2.77 6.13
N LEU A 43 -0.38 2.31 5.29
CA LEU A 43 -1.73 2.00 5.74
C LEU A 43 -1.74 0.90 6.79
N LEU A 44 -0.99 -0.18 6.60
CA LEU A 44 -0.98 -1.30 7.55
C LEU A 44 -0.46 -0.89 8.93
N ARG A 45 0.60 -0.08 9.02
CA ARG A 45 1.09 0.41 10.33
C ARG A 45 0.08 1.33 11.00
N LEU A 46 -0.64 2.16 10.24
CA LEU A 46 -1.65 3.06 10.79
C LEU A 46 -2.92 2.30 11.23
N VAL A 47 -3.33 1.28 10.47
CA VAL A 47 -4.43 0.38 10.85
C VAL A 47 -4.10 -0.34 12.16
N LEU A 48 -2.89 -0.91 12.27
CA LEU A 48 -2.43 -1.58 13.49
C LEU A 48 -2.36 -0.61 14.67
N PHE A 49 -1.88 0.62 14.45
CA PHE A 49 -1.88 1.68 15.47
C PHE A 49 -3.29 1.95 16.00
N TRP A 50 -4.26 2.23 15.12
CA TRP A 50 -5.63 2.48 15.56
C TRP A 50 -6.27 1.25 16.21
N ALA A 51 -5.94 0.05 15.75
CA ALA A 51 -6.42 -1.20 16.33
C ALA A 51 -6.02 -1.42 17.80
N LEU A 52 -4.94 -0.77 18.27
CA LEU A 52 -4.59 -0.70 19.71
C LEU A 52 -5.70 -0.07 20.53
N PHE A 53 -6.46 0.85 19.95
CA PHE A 53 -7.52 1.58 20.63
C PHE A 53 -8.90 1.00 20.37
N LEU A 54 -9.13 0.27 19.27
CA LEU A 54 -10.42 -0.33 18.90
C LEU A 54 -10.73 -1.64 19.65
N PRO A 55 -11.98 -1.93 20.06
CA PRO A 55 -12.32 -3.17 20.77
C PRO A 55 -12.40 -4.41 19.85
N TRP A 56 -11.45 -4.59 18.93
CA TRP A 56 -11.51 -5.64 17.90
C TRP A 56 -11.26 -7.07 18.39
N ASN A 57 -10.97 -7.23 19.68
CA ASN A 57 -10.87 -8.52 20.37
C ASN A 57 -12.21 -8.99 20.96
N ALA A 58 -13.29 -8.23 20.80
CA ALA A 58 -14.55 -8.46 21.52
C ALA A 58 -15.49 -9.50 20.88
N TYR A 59 -15.32 -9.83 19.59
CA TYR A 59 -16.26 -10.68 18.85
C TYR A 59 -15.56 -11.93 18.27
N TYR A 60 -15.03 -11.84 17.04
CA TYR A 60 -14.36 -12.93 16.33
C TYR A 60 -12.90 -13.14 16.80
N SER A 61 -12.73 -13.52 18.07
CA SER A 61 -11.43 -13.59 18.76
C SER A 61 -11.47 -14.65 19.84
N LEU A 62 -10.41 -15.42 20.06
CA LEU A 62 -10.33 -16.32 21.22
C LEU A 62 -10.46 -15.57 22.56
N ASP A 63 -9.95 -14.34 22.63
CA ASP A 63 -10.06 -13.46 23.80
C ASP A 63 -11.51 -13.10 24.19
N SER A 64 -12.48 -13.20 23.26
CA SER A 64 -13.88 -12.84 23.56
C SER A 64 -14.52 -13.79 24.57
N LYS A 65 -14.03 -15.04 24.67
CA LYS A 65 -14.51 -16.05 25.63
C LYS A 65 -14.26 -15.67 27.10
N HIS A 66 -13.26 -14.84 27.36
CA HIS A 66 -12.83 -14.49 28.72
C HIS A 66 -13.26 -13.08 29.12
N PHE A 67 -13.84 -12.31 28.18
CA PHE A 67 -14.26 -10.94 28.40
C PHE A 67 -15.78 -10.84 28.41
N LYS A 68 -16.39 -10.59 29.58
CA LYS A 68 -17.75 -10.01 29.62
C LYS A 68 -17.64 -8.58 29.13
N TYR A 69 -17.97 -8.36 27.87
CA TYR A 69 -17.84 -7.06 27.23
C TYR A 69 -18.88 -6.07 27.76
N GLU A 70 -18.44 -5.07 28.51
CA GLU A 70 -19.15 -3.80 28.58
C GLU A 70 -18.55 -2.85 27.53
N PRO A 71 -19.33 -2.40 26.53
CA PRO A 71 -18.85 -1.44 25.55
C PRO A 71 -18.57 -0.10 26.21
N LYS A 72 -17.36 0.10 26.73
CA LYS A 72 -16.82 1.47 26.84
C LYS A 72 -16.54 1.93 25.42
N GLN A 73 -17.54 2.55 24.79
CA GLN A 73 -17.41 3.06 23.42
C GLN A 73 -16.27 4.09 23.38
N ARG A 74 -15.19 3.74 22.67
CA ARG A 74 -14.07 4.63 22.39
C ARG A 74 -14.37 5.40 21.10
N TYR A 75 -15.35 6.30 21.17
CA TYR A 75 -15.84 7.07 20.03
C TYR A 75 -14.71 7.75 19.26
N THR A 76 -13.74 8.34 19.97
CA THR A 76 -12.60 9.03 19.37
C THR A 76 -11.71 8.10 18.54
N ALA A 77 -11.46 6.87 19.00
CA ALA A 77 -10.69 5.88 18.24
C ALA A 77 -11.46 5.40 16.99
N ASN A 78 -12.78 5.20 17.11
CA ASN A 78 -13.62 4.86 15.95
C ASN A 78 -13.61 5.97 14.91
N ILE A 79 -13.76 7.23 15.34
CA ILE A 79 -13.66 8.40 14.45
C ILE A 79 -12.29 8.46 13.79
N GLY A 80 -11.21 8.27 14.57
CA GLY A 80 -9.85 8.26 14.04
C GLY A 80 -9.62 7.19 12.98
N TYR A 81 -10.15 5.99 13.18
CA TYR A 81 -10.09 4.92 12.18
C TYR A 81 -10.89 5.26 10.92
N LEU A 82 -12.13 5.76 11.06
CA LEU A 82 -12.94 6.18 9.91
C LEU A 82 -12.26 7.31 9.12
N LEU A 83 -11.65 8.27 9.82
CA LEU A 83 -10.89 9.36 9.22
C LEU A 83 -9.62 8.85 8.52
N LEU A 84 -8.92 7.84 9.08
CA LEU A 84 -7.79 7.21 8.38
C LEU A 84 -8.23 6.65 7.04
N ILE A 85 -9.26 5.80 7.02
CA ILE A 85 -9.72 5.17 5.78
C ILE A 85 -10.22 6.24 4.80
N ALA A 86 -11.02 7.20 5.26
CA ALA A 86 -11.49 8.31 4.42
C ALA A 86 -10.32 9.15 3.86
N SER A 87 -9.26 9.36 4.66
CA SER A 87 -8.08 10.13 4.25
C SER A 87 -7.35 9.48 3.08
N VAL A 88 -7.20 8.15 3.07
CA VAL A 88 -6.56 7.44 1.95
C VAL A 88 -7.19 7.86 0.62
N TYR A 89 -8.52 7.91 0.53
CA TYR A 89 -9.22 8.27 -0.69
C TYR A 89 -9.28 9.79 -0.93
N PHE A 90 -9.58 10.56 0.11
CA PHE A 90 -9.71 12.01 0.01
C PHE A 90 -8.41 12.66 -0.45
N PHE A 91 -7.29 12.33 0.17
CA PHE A 91 -6.01 12.95 -0.20
C PHE A 91 -5.50 12.41 -1.55
N THR A 92 -5.71 11.12 -1.86
CA THR A 92 -5.36 10.57 -3.19
C THR A 92 -6.04 11.33 -4.32
N VAL A 93 -7.36 11.49 -4.28
CA VAL A 93 -8.08 12.15 -5.38
C VAL A 93 -7.74 13.64 -5.49
N ASN A 94 -7.50 14.31 -4.36
CA ASN A 94 -7.10 15.72 -4.36
C ASN A 94 -5.68 15.94 -4.90
N LEU A 95 -4.78 14.97 -4.73
CA LEU A 95 -3.45 15.00 -5.32
C LEU A 95 -3.46 14.72 -6.83
N LYS A 96 -4.48 14.05 -7.38
CA LYS A 96 -4.67 13.79 -8.82
C LYS A 96 -5.13 15.04 -9.57
N THR A 97 -4.20 15.98 -9.79
CA THR A 97 -4.48 17.28 -10.40
C THR A 97 -4.28 17.35 -11.91
N SER A 98 -3.66 16.34 -12.53
CA SER A 98 -3.27 16.37 -13.94
C SER A 98 -4.45 16.14 -14.92
N SER A 99 -4.26 16.50 -16.20
CA SER A 99 -5.30 16.33 -17.22
C SER A 99 -5.61 14.86 -17.50
N GLU A 100 -4.65 13.95 -17.28
CA GLU A 100 -4.82 12.51 -17.47
C GLU A 100 -5.93 11.93 -16.60
N TRP A 101 -6.14 12.49 -15.39
CA TRP A 101 -7.20 12.08 -14.47
C TRP A 101 -8.51 12.81 -14.74
N ARG A 102 -8.47 14.13 -14.92
CA ARG A 102 -9.66 15.00 -14.89
C ARG A 102 -10.31 15.25 -16.24
N GLY A 103 -9.50 15.38 -17.30
CA GLY A 103 -9.98 15.77 -18.63
C GLY A 103 -9.87 14.65 -19.64
N GLU A 104 -8.65 14.21 -19.91
CA GLU A 104 -8.35 13.30 -21.01
C GLU A 104 -8.77 11.85 -20.73
N GLY A 105 -8.76 11.45 -19.46
CA GLY A 105 -9.06 10.09 -19.04
C GLY A 105 -8.01 9.07 -19.48
N THR A 106 -6.73 9.46 -19.47
CA THR A 106 -5.59 8.64 -19.92
C THR A 106 -4.76 8.07 -18.77
N ALA A 107 -5.13 8.31 -17.51
CA ALA A 107 -4.33 7.89 -16.35
C ALA A 107 -4.16 6.37 -16.25
N ILE A 108 -5.23 5.58 -16.44
CA ILE A 108 -5.13 4.10 -16.42
C ILE A 108 -4.31 3.61 -17.62
N TYR A 109 -4.45 4.26 -18.78
CA TYR A 109 -3.61 3.96 -19.93
C TYR A 109 -2.13 4.11 -19.60
N TYR A 110 -1.71 5.21 -18.95
CA TYR A 110 -0.32 5.38 -18.55
C TYR A 110 0.10 4.39 -17.46
N ALA A 111 -0.75 4.12 -16.48
CA ALA A 111 -0.45 3.16 -15.42
C ALA A 111 -0.21 1.75 -15.97
N LEU A 112 -1.02 1.32 -16.96
CA LEU A 112 -0.85 0.04 -17.65
C LEU A 112 0.21 0.08 -18.77
N SER A 113 0.66 1.26 -19.19
CA SER A 113 1.81 1.39 -20.10
C SER A 113 3.15 1.17 -19.39
N LEU A 114 3.17 1.24 -18.06
CA LEU A 114 4.35 0.92 -17.25
C LEU A 114 4.53 -0.60 -17.23
N ASP A 115 5.43 -1.10 -18.07
CA ASP A 115 5.67 -2.54 -18.26
C ASP A 115 6.19 -3.22 -16.98
N GLN A 116 6.80 -2.45 -16.07
CA GLN A 116 7.19 -2.92 -14.74
C GLN A 116 6.00 -3.16 -13.79
N LEU A 117 4.81 -2.61 -14.07
CA LEU A 117 3.61 -2.73 -13.25
C LEU A 117 2.53 -3.60 -13.90
N ARG A 118 2.33 -3.54 -15.21
CA ARG A 118 1.23 -4.27 -15.87
C ARG A 118 1.36 -5.78 -15.65
N LEU A 119 0.32 -6.40 -15.08
CA LEU A 119 0.25 -7.85 -14.92
C LEU A 119 -0.13 -8.54 -16.24
N PRO A 120 0.48 -9.69 -16.56
CA PRO A 120 0.05 -10.51 -17.67
C PRO A 120 -1.42 -10.96 -17.53
N GLY A 121 -2.13 -11.12 -18.65
CA GLY A 121 -3.51 -11.60 -18.65
C GLY A 121 -4.52 -10.46 -18.53
N VAL A 122 -5.13 -10.25 -17.35
CA VAL A 122 -6.19 -9.23 -17.20
C VAL A 122 -5.65 -7.82 -17.42
N GLY A 123 -4.41 -7.53 -17.00
CA GLY A 123 -3.75 -6.25 -17.28
C GLY A 123 -3.55 -5.99 -18.77
N ASP A 124 -3.05 -6.97 -19.52
CA ASP A 124 -2.89 -6.86 -20.99
C ASP A 124 -4.25 -6.74 -21.70
N TRP A 125 -5.24 -7.52 -21.27
CA TRP A 125 -6.59 -7.49 -21.80
C TRP A 125 -7.25 -6.12 -21.65
N LEU A 126 -7.08 -5.49 -20.49
CA LEU A 126 -7.59 -4.14 -20.24
C LEU A 126 -6.79 -3.11 -21.05
N TYR A 127 -5.47 -3.27 -21.13
CA TYR A 127 -4.60 -2.39 -21.90
C TYR A 127 -4.94 -2.36 -23.39
N ALA A 128 -5.46 -3.45 -23.95
CA ALA A 128 -5.91 -3.52 -25.34
C ALA A 128 -7.26 -2.78 -25.61
N ARG A 129 -7.88 -2.15 -24.61
CA ARG A 129 -9.24 -1.60 -24.69
C ARG A 129 -9.26 -0.10 -24.33
N PRO A 130 -8.92 0.79 -25.29
CA PRO A 130 -8.80 2.24 -25.02
C PRO A 130 -10.04 2.86 -24.39
N ALA A 131 -11.23 2.57 -24.94
CA ALA A 131 -12.49 3.13 -24.45
C ALA A 131 -12.79 2.70 -23.00
N LEU A 132 -12.52 1.43 -22.67
CA LEU A 132 -12.71 0.90 -21.33
C LEU A 132 -11.72 1.53 -20.34
N MET A 133 -10.43 1.66 -20.70
CA MET A 133 -9.45 2.35 -19.86
C MET A 133 -9.84 3.80 -19.56
N LYS A 134 -10.39 4.51 -20.56
CA LYS A 134 -10.89 5.87 -20.39
C LYS A 134 -12.08 5.92 -19.43
N ALA A 135 -13.06 5.05 -19.63
CA ALA A 135 -14.21 4.92 -18.73
C ALA A 135 -13.78 4.58 -17.29
N CYS A 136 -12.88 3.60 -17.13
CA CYS A 136 -12.33 3.22 -15.83
C CYS A 136 -11.56 4.37 -15.16
N THR A 137 -10.86 5.21 -15.93
CA THR A 137 -10.08 6.34 -15.38
C THR A 137 -11.02 7.32 -14.67
N HIS A 138 -12.09 7.73 -15.35
CA HIS A 138 -13.08 8.62 -14.75
C HIS A 138 -13.86 7.93 -13.63
N PHE A 139 -14.25 6.67 -13.81
CA PHE A 139 -14.92 5.89 -12.76
C PHE A 139 -14.10 5.87 -11.47
N PHE A 140 -12.82 5.50 -11.52
CA PHE A 140 -11.98 5.48 -10.33
C PHE A 140 -11.83 6.87 -9.71
N TYR A 141 -11.60 7.91 -10.52
CA TYR A 141 -11.49 9.27 -10.02
C TYR A 141 -12.74 9.72 -9.24
N TYR A 142 -13.94 9.57 -9.83
CA TYR A 142 -15.18 10.00 -9.18
C TYR A 142 -15.57 9.10 -8.00
N VAL A 143 -15.31 7.80 -8.06
CA VAL A 143 -15.58 6.91 -6.94
C VAL A 143 -14.65 7.21 -5.76
N GLU A 144 -13.35 7.42 -6.00
CA GLU A 144 -12.41 7.86 -4.96
C GLU A 144 -12.85 9.19 -4.33
N PHE A 145 -13.39 10.11 -5.12
CA PHE A 145 -13.96 11.36 -4.62
C PHE A 145 -15.18 11.15 -3.69
N ILE A 146 -16.07 10.23 -4.04
CA ILE A 146 -17.33 10.00 -3.29
C ILE A 146 -17.09 9.18 -2.02
N ILE A 147 -16.13 8.25 -2.01
CA ILE A 147 -15.87 7.32 -0.89
C ILE A 147 -15.73 8.02 0.49
N PRO A 148 -14.91 9.08 0.66
CA PRO A 148 -14.77 9.78 1.95
C PRO A 148 -16.10 10.25 2.51
N PHE A 149 -16.96 10.81 1.64
CA PHE A 149 -18.29 11.28 2.04
C PHE A 149 -19.19 10.11 2.46
N LEU A 150 -19.18 8.99 1.73
CA LEU A 150 -19.95 7.80 2.11
C LEU A 150 -19.51 7.20 3.45
N ILE A 151 -18.20 7.21 3.74
CA ILE A 151 -17.64 6.69 5.01
C ILE A 151 -18.08 7.56 6.19
N LEU A 152 -17.93 8.88 6.03
CA LEU A 152 -18.11 9.86 7.11
C LEU A 152 -19.56 10.32 7.28
N TRP A 153 -20.44 10.05 6.32
CA TRP A 153 -21.84 10.44 6.42
C TRP A 153 -22.52 9.83 7.65
N PRO A 154 -23.20 10.62 8.48
CA PRO A 154 -23.86 10.14 9.69
C PRO A 154 -25.17 9.40 9.33
N SER A 155 -25.06 8.13 8.94
CA SER A 155 -26.21 7.25 8.69
C SER A 155 -26.52 6.40 9.92
N LYS A 156 -27.78 6.43 10.39
CA LYS A 156 -28.24 5.63 11.55
C LYS A 156 -28.01 4.12 11.39
N LYS A 157 -28.18 3.60 10.16
CA LYS A 157 -28.04 2.17 9.86
C LYS A 157 -26.70 1.80 9.21
N GLY A 158 -25.90 2.79 8.82
CA GLY A 158 -24.59 2.56 8.20
C GLY A 158 -24.62 2.05 6.75
N TYR A 159 -25.75 2.12 6.04
CA TYR A 159 -25.85 1.61 4.66
C TYR A 159 -24.83 2.24 3.69
N LEU A 160 -24.54 3.54 3.85
CA LEU A 160 -23.56 4.22 3.01
C LEU A 160 -22.14 3.65 3.19
N ARG A 161 -21.81 3.13 4.37
CA ARG A 161 -20.53 2.45 4.61
C ARG A 161 -20.44 1.10 3.94
N VAL A 162 -21.57 0.39 3.76
CA VAL A 162 -21.63 -0.83 2.94
C VAL A 162 -21.37 -0.49 1.47
N ILE A 163 -21.96 0.60 0.97
CA ILE A 163 -21.70 1.07 -0.40
C ILE A 163 -20.23 1.45 -0.56
N ALA A 164 -19.66 2.20 0.39
CA ALA A 164 -18.24 2.55 0.40
C ALA A 164 -17.36 1.29 0.37
N PHE A 165 -17.62 0.32 1.26
CA PHE A 165 -16.90 -0.96 1.29
C PHE A 165 -16.97 -1.69 -0.05
N ALA A 166 -18.14 -1.80 -0.68
CA ALA A 166 -18.30 -2.46 -1.97
C ALA A 166 -17.54 -1.74 -3.09
N LEU A 167 -17.62 -0.42 -3.16
CA LEU A 167 -16.88 0.39 -4.14
C LEU A 167 -15.37 0.23 -3.97
N ILE A 168 -14.90 0.26 -2.73
CA ILE A 168 -13.49 0.05 -2.39
C ILE A 168 -13.03 -1.35 -2.81
N LEU A 169 -13.84 -2.38 -2.54
CA LEU A 169 -13.56 -3.76 -2.94
C LEU A 169 -13.45 -3.88 -4.47
N ILE A 170 -14.35 -3.24 -5.22
CA ILE A 170 -14.31 -3.22 -6.69
C ILE A 170 -13.03 -2.57 -7.21
N ILE A 171 -12.66 -1.38 -6.70
CA ILE A 171 -11.43 -0.68 -7.10
C ILE A 171 -10.20 -1.56 -6.86
N HIS A 172 -10.05 -2.08 -5.65
CA HIS A 172 -8.84 -2.84 -5.30
C HIS A 172 -8.79 -4.21 -5.96
N THR A 173 -9.94 -4.80 -6.29
CA THR A 173 -9.98 -6.04 -7.10
C THR A 173 -9.48 -5.75 -8.51
N GLY A 174 -9.94 -4.64 -9.11
CA GLY A 174 -9.45 -4.18 -10.41
C GLY A 174 -7.94 -3.95 -10.41
N ILE A 175 -7.42 -3.25 -9.38
CA ILE A 175 -5.98 -3.02 -9.20
C ILE A 175 -5.23 -4.35 -9.05
N GLY A 176 -5.66 -5.24 -8.16
CA GLY A 176 -5.00 -6.52 -7.89
C GLY A 176 -4.98 -7.47 -9.09
N LEU A 177 -5.95 -7.36 -10.00
CA LEU A 177 -6.00 -8.14 -11.24
C LEU A 177 -5.12 -7.55 -12.36
N THR A 178 -4.79 -6.26 -12.32
CA THR A 178 -4.19 -5.56 -13.47
C THR A 178 -2.79 -5.01 -13.22
N LEU A 179 -2.43 -4.71 -11.97
CA LEU A 179 -1.18 -4.04 -11.61
C LEU A 179 -0.42 -4.78 -10.49
N TYR A 180 0.89 -4.87 -10.64
CA TYR A 180 1.80 -5.50 -9.68
C TYR A 180 2.25 -4.51 -8.59
N VAL A 181 1.33 -4.21 -7.68
CA VAL A 181 1.51 -3.25 -6.57
C VAL A 181 1.62 -3.94 -5.20
N GLY A 182 2.10 -5.18 -5.17
CA GLY A 182 2.33 -5.91 -3.93
C GLY A 182 1.08 -6.10 -3.08
N LEU A 183 1.22 -5.95 -1.75
CA LEU A 183 0.14 -6.16 -0.79
C LEU A 183 -0.83 -4.98 -0.67
N PHE A 184 -0.61 -3.88 -1.40
CA PHE A 184 -1.39 -2.65 -1.26
C PHE A 184 -2.90 -2.89 -1.36
N PHE A 185 -3.35 -3.57 -2.41
CA PHE A 185 -4.78 -3.78 -2.67
C PHE A 185 -5.45 -4.64 -1.58
N ILE A 186 -4.77 -5.70 -1.11
CA ILE A 186 -5.27 -6.58 -0.05
C ILE A 186 -5.39 -5.82 1.26
N ILE A 187 -4.36 -5.05 1.63
CA ILE A 187 -4.34 -4.27 2.87
C ILE A 187 -5.53 -3.30 2.90
N ASN A 188 -5.82 -2.63 1.79
CA ASN A 188 -6.98 -1.74 1.71
C ASN A 188 -8.31 -2.50 1.86
N MET A 189 -8.48 -3.63 1.17
CA MET A 189 -9.69 -4.45 1.30
C MET A 189 -9.92 -4.86 2.76
N ILE A 190 -8.89 -5.42 3.41
CA ILE A 190 -9.00 -5.89 4.80
C ILE A 190 -9.24 -4.73 5.76
N ALA A 191 -8.55 -3.60 5.60
CA ALA A 191 -8.75 -2.42 6.45
C ALA A 191 -10.21 -1.91 6.40
N THR A 192 -10.90 -2.12 5.29
CA THR A 192 -12.27 -1.61 5.09
C THR A 192 -13.36 -2.54 5.57
N ILE A 193 -13.03 -3.77 6.00
CA ILE A 193 -13.99 -4.67 6.66
C ILE A 193 -14.60 -3.99 7.90
N ALA A 194 -13.83 -3.15 8.60
CA ALA A 194 -14.31 -2.38 9.74
C ALA A 194 -15.37 -1.31 9.40
N LEU A 195 -15.61 -1.03 8.11
CA LEU A 195 -16.72 -0.18 7.66
C LEU A 195 -18.06 -0.92 7.65
N ILE A 196 -18.04 -2.26 7.62
CA ILE A 196 -19.25 -3.09 7.54
C ILE A 196 -20.04 -2.95 8.85
N PRO A 197 -21.29 -2.49 8.82
CA PRO A 197 -22.11 -2.33 10.02
C PRO A 197 -22.52 -3.69 10.63
N SER A 198 -22.85 -3.69 11.92
CA SER A 198 -23.21 -4.90 12.68
C SER A 198 -24.35 -5.70 12.06
N PHE A 199 -25.38 -5.04 11.50
CA PHE A 199 -26.54 -5.75 10.92
C PHE A 199 -26.17 -6.73 9.81
N VAL A 200 -25.04 -6.53 9.13
CA VAL A 200 -24.54 -7.45 8.10
C VAL A 200 -24.01 -8.71 8.77
N PHE A 201 -23.20 -8.56 9.81
CA PHE A 201 -22.68 -9.67 10.61
C PHE A 201 -23.80 -10.41 11.35
N ASP A 202 -24.76 -9.70 11.94
CA ASP A 202 -25.93 -10.30 12.60
C ASP A 202 -26.72 -11.21 11.64
N LYS A 203 -26.90 -10.78 10.39
CA LYS A 203 -27.53 -11.59 9.33
C LYS A 203 -26.68 -12.79 8.92
N LEU A 204 -25.36 -12.61 8.82
CA LEU A 204 -24.43 -13.69 8.48
C LEU A 204 -24.42 -14.77 9.55
N GLU A 205 -24.40 -14.40 10.83
CA GLU A 205 -24.46 -15.33 11.96
C GLU A 205 -25.80 -16.05 12.02
N THR A 206 -26.91 -15.35 11.74
CA THR A 206 -28.23 -15.96 11.64
C THR A 206 -28.28 -17.01 10.51
N LYS A 207 -27.65 -16.73 9.37
CA LYS A 207 -27.62 -17.64 8.21
C LYS A 207 -26.62 -18.78 8.37
N PHE A 208 -25.50 -18.52 9.06
CA PHE A 208 -24.39 -19.46 9.25
C PHE A 208 -24.03 -19.55 10.73
N PRO A 209 -24.78 -20.33 11.54
CA PRO A 209 -24.61 -20.37 12.99
C PRO A 209 -23.22 -20.84 13.45
N PHE A 210 -22.48 -21.58 12.63
CA PHE A 210 -21.10 -21.98 12.94
C PHE A 210 -20.12 -20.80 12.98
N LEU A 211 -20.46 -19.66 12.34
CA LEU A 211 -19.69 -18.41 12.43
C LEU A 211 -19.92 -17.68 13.74
N ALA A 212 -21.01 -17.99 14.46
CA ALA A 212 -21.28 -17.41 15.76
C ALA A 212 -20.23 -17.93 16.75
N PHE A 213 -19.16 -17.17 16.94
CA PHE A 213 -18.11 -17.52 17.88
C PHE A 213 -18.70 -17.45 19.29
N SER A 214 -18.75 -18.60 19.97
CA SER A 214 -19.37 -18.85 21.27
C SER A 214 -19.09 -17.76 22.33
N GLY A 215 -19.89 -16.71 22.28
CA GLY A 215 -20.14 -15.73 23.32
C GLY A 215 -21.55 -15.25 23.03
N LYS A 216 -22.53 -15.75 23.81
CA LYS A 216 -23.95 -15.38 23.70
C LYS A 216 -24.06 -13.92 23.30
N SER A 217 -24.69 -13.64 22.15
CA SER A 217 -24.94 -12.27 21.72
C SER A 217 -25.64 -11.59 22.89
N VAL A 218 -24.97 -10.62 23.51
CA VAL A 218 -25.63 -9.74 24.46
C VAL A 218 -26.49 -8.86 23.57
N HIS A 219 -27.74 -9.28 23.38
CA HIS A 219 -28.79 -8.43 22.86
C HIS A 219 -28.83 -7.20 23.78
N LEU A 220 -28.18 -6.11 23.36
CA LEU A 220 -28.33 -4.83 24.03
C LEU A 220 -29.78 -4.40 23.79
N PRO A 221 -30.60 -4.20 24.84
CA PRO A 221 -32.00 -3.84 24.67
C PRO A 221 -32.11 -2.57 23.82
N ASN A 222 -33.01 -2.58 22.83
CA ASN A 222 -33.42 -1.40 22.08
C ASN A 222 -33.94 -0.36 23.09
N GLY A 223 -33.10 0.63 23.42
CA GLY A 223 -33.38 1.64 24.47
C GLY A 223 -32.18 1.96 25.37
N ALA A 224 -31.14 1.13 25.39
CA ALA A 224 -29.96 1.34 26.26
C ALA A 224 -28.99 2.45 25.79
N PHE A 225 -29.16 2.99 24.57
CA PHE A 225 -28.32 4.11 24.07
C PHE A 225 -28.43 5.37 24.93
N ALA A 226 -29.50 5.54 25.71
CA ALA A 226 -29.74 6.75 26.49
C ALA A 226 -29.09 6.75 27.89
N ARG A 227 -28.55 5.62 28.40
CA ARG A 227 -28.09 5.53 29.81
C ARG A 227 -26.73 4.86 30.06
N LEU A 228 -25.93 4.57 29.04
CA LEU A 228 -24.52 4.26 29.27
C LEU A 228 -23.73 5.56 29.53
N LYS A 229 -23.68 6.00 30.79
CA LYS A 229 -22.65 6.94 31.27
C LYS A 229 -21.29 6.24 31.23
N THR A 230 -20.70 6.08 30.04
CA THR A 230 -19.34 5.56 29.90
C THR A 230 -18.37 6.59 30.45
N LYS A 231 -17.64 6.27 31.53
CA LYS A 231 -16.41 6.98 31.87
C LYS A 231 -15.39 6.72 30.75
N LEU A 232 -15.38 7.59 29.74
CA LEU A 232 -14.27 7.71 28.79
C LEU A 232 -12.98 7.79 29.61
N ASN A 233 -11.93 7.08 29.20
CA ASN A 233 -10.60 7.41 29.72
C ASN A 233 -10.20 8.73 29.03
N PRO A 234 -10.17 9.86 29.75
CA PRO A 234 -9.94 11.16 29.15
C PRO A 234 -8.56 11.21 28.48
N LEU A 235 -7.55 10.56 29.07
CA LEU A 235 -6.19 10.53 28.53
C LEU A 235 -6.13 9.85 27.15
N VAL A 236 -6.77 8.69 27.00
CA VAL A 236 -6.83 7.97 25.71
C VAL A 236 -7.59 8.78 24.67
N SER A 237 -8.63 9.50 25.08
CA SER A 237 -9.43 10.32 24.18
C SER A 237 -8.64 11.52 23.68
N VAL A 238 -7.93 12.21 24.57
CA VAL A 238 -7.01 13.32 24.25
C VAL A 238 -5.91 12.83 23.31
N LEU A 239 -5.30 11.67 23.58
CA LEU A 239 -4.29 11.07 22.70
C LEU A 239 -4.85 10.80 21.29
N CYS A 240 -6.03 10.18 21.18
CA CYS A 240 -6.65 9.90 19.89
C CYS A 240 -6.94 11.21 19.11
N ILE A 241 -7.46 12.24 19.80
CA ILE A 241 -7.73 13.55 19.18
C ILE A 241 -6.42 14.20 18.71
N ALA A 242 -5.37 14.18 19.53
CA ALA A 242 -4.07 14.71 19.14
C ALA A 242 -3.52 14.00 17.89
N VAL A 243 -3.60 12.67 17.83
CA VAL A 243 -3.17 11.90 16.65
C VAL A 243 -4.03 12.20 15.42
N ILE A 244 -5.35 12.36 15.58
CA ILE A 244 -6.24 12.80 14.49
C ILE A 244 -5.80 14.15 13.94
N VAL A 245 -5.59 15.14 14.80
CA VAL A 245 -5.19 16.50 14.39
C VAL A 245 -3.84 16.46 13.68
N ILE A 246 -2.85 15.80 14.27
CA ILE A 246 -1.51 15.61 13.66
C ILE A 246 -1.64 14.96 12.28
N SER A 247 -2.41 13.88 12.20
CA SER A 247 -2.65 13.14 10.96
C SER A 247 -3.27 14.01 9.86
N LEU A 248 -4.29 14.79 10.23
CA LEU A 248 -4.96 15.71 9.31
C LEU A 248 -4.01 16.82 8.84
N VAL A 249 -3.22 17.42 9.73
CA VAL A 249 -2.26 18.46 9.36
C VAL A 249 -1.20 17.92 8.40
N ILE A 250 -0.64 16.73 8.66
CA ILE A 250 0.33 16.08 7.78
C ILE A 250 -0.27 15.86 6.39
N ASN A 251 -1.46 15.27 6.31
CA ASN A 251 -2.11 15.03 5.02
C ASN A 251 -2.49 16.34 4.31
N LEU A 252 -3.01 17.34 5.03
CA LEU A 252 -3.34 18.64 4.46
C LEU A 252 -2.09 19.35 3.92
N SER A 253 -0.95 19.27 4.61
CA SER A 253 0.31 19.86 4.14
C SER A 253 0.83 19.25 2.83
N SER A 254 0.31 18.10 2.41
CA SER A 254 0.63 17.51 1.10
C SER A 254 -0.11 18.18 -0.06
N LEU A 255 -1.16 18.95 0.21
CA LEU A 255 -2.00 19.59 -0.79
C LEU A 255 -1.48 21.00 -1.10
N LYS A 256 -1.35 21.32 -2.40
CA LYS A 256 -0.79 22.60 -2.86
C LYS A 256 -1.54 23.84 -2.38
N TRP A 257 -2.83 23.72 -2.07
CA TRP A 257 -3.67 24.83 -1.61
C TRP A 257 -3.64 25.05 -0.09
N PHE A 258 -2.95 24.19 0.66
CA PHE A 258 -2.84 24.30 2.11
C PHE A 258 -1.40 24.64 2.50
N SER A 259 -1.21 25.82 3.08
CA SER A 259 0.12 26.39 3.33
C SER A 259 0.69 26.10 4.73
N TYR A 260 -0.04 25.37 5.57
CA TYR A 260 0.38 25.07 6.94
C TYR A 260 0.97 23.66 7.04
N GLY A 261 1.91 23.48 7.97
CA GLY A 261 2.52 22.19 8.25
C GLY A 261 2.98 22.11 9.71
N LEU A 262 3.37 20.91 10.13
CA LEU A 262 3.98 20.73 11.44
C LEU A 262 5.39 21.35 11.47
N ARG A 263 5.78 21.88 12.63
CA ARG A 263 7.17 22.29 12.87
C ARG A 263 8.10 21.08 12.84
N SER A 264 9.37 21.30 12.50
CA SER A 264 10.41 20.27 12.40
C SER A 264 10.53 19.41 13.65
N GLU A 265 10.44 20.01 14.83
CA GLU A 265 10.59 19.32 16.11
C GLU A 265 9.43 18.35 16.35
N SER A 266 8.22 18.72 15.90
CA SER A 266 7.02 17.88 16.01
C SER A 266 7.04 16.68 15.04
N LEU A 267 7.88 16.70 14.00
CA LEU A 267 8.02 15.58 13.07
C LEU A 267 8.84 14.43 13.66
N VAL A 268 9.73 14.69 14.63
CA VAL A 268 10.54 13.65 15.26
C VAL A 268 9.67 12.55 15.89
N PRO A 269 8.73 12.83 16.82
CA PRO A 269 7.89 11.78 17.38
C PRO A 269 6.98 11.12 16.35
N VAL A 270 6.51 11.87 15.34
CA VAL A 270 5.71 11.33 14.22
C VAL A 270 6.51 10.29 13.45
N ASN A 271 7.75 10.60 13.06
CA ASN A 271 8.62 9.71 12.30
C ASN A 271 9.11 8.52 13.15
N VAL A 272 9.37 8.72 14.44
CA VAL A 272 9.77 7.63 15.34
C VAL A 272 8.64 6.60 15.49
N LEU A 273 7.40 7.07 15.67
CA LEU A 273 6.21 6.22 15.77
C LEU A 273 5.67 5.79 14.40
N ARG A 274 6.30 6.25 13.31
CA ARG A 274 5.87 6.04 11.93
C ARG A 274 4.39 6.38 11.68
N LEU A 275 3.96 7.50 12.25
CA LEU A 275 2.65 8.11 11.99
C LEU A 275 2.68 9.04 10.76
N ASP A 276 3.84 9.16 10.11
CA ASP A 276 4.00 9.81 8.82
C ASP A 276 3.15 9.13 7.74
N GLN A 277 2.52 9.94 6.90
CA GLN A 277 1.62 9.48 5.85
C GLN A 277 1.60 10.44 4.66
N PHE A 278 1.51 9.86 3.47
CA PHE A 278 1.33 10.57 2.22
C PHE A 278 0.59 9.68 1.22
N TRP A 279 -0.59 10.12 0.77
CA TRP A 279 -1.49 9.31 -0.06
C TRP A 279 -1.40 9.70 -1.55
N GLY A 280 -0.19 9.77 -2.12
CA GLY A 280 0.03 10.28 -3.49
C GLY A 280 0.05 9.23 -4.61
N MET A 281 -0.83 8.23 -4.57
CA MET A 281 -0.79 7.10 -5.51
C MET A 281 -1.14 7.54 -6.93
N PHE A 282 -0.19 7.35 -7.86
CA PHE A 282 -0.31 7.76 -9.27
C PHE A 282 -0.64 9.26 -9.43
N SER A 283 0.00 10.11 -8.63
CA SER A 283 -0.24 11.56 -8.56
C SER A 283 1.09 12.35 -8.49
N PRO A 284 1.10 13.65 -8.85
CA PRO A 284 -0.01 14.40 -9.45
C PRO A 284 -0.32 13.98 -10.87
N GLU A 285 0.70 13.58 -11.62
CA GLU A 285 0.60 12.90 -12.91
C GLU A 285 1.05 11.43 -12.77
N VAL A 286 0.61 10.60 -13.69
CA VAL A 286 1.07 9.21 -13.77
C VAL A 286 2.47 9.18 -14.38
N MET A 287 3.38 8.39 -13.79
CA MET A 287 4.74 8.23 -14.30
C MET A 287 4.70 7.75 -15.77
N LYS A 288 5.42 8.44 -16.64
CA LYS A 288 5.56 8.11 -18.07
C LYS A 288 6.90 7.45 -18.39
N LYS A 289 7.90 7.68 -17.54
CA LYS A 289 9.22 7.05 -17.58
C LYS A 289 9.07 5.56 -17.30
N ASP A 290 9.61 4.73 -18.17
CA ASP A 290 9.56 3.27 -18.08
C ASP A 290 10.83 2.66 -18.67
N GLY A 291 11.01 1.35 -18.48
CA GLY A 291 12.23 0.69 -18.93
C GLY A 291 12.51 -0.63 -18.24
N TRP A 292 13.69 -1.18 -18.52
CA TRP A 292 14.15 -2.43 -17.92
C TRP A 292 15.66 -2.40 -17.68
N PHE A 293 16.11 -3.14 -16.68
CA PHE A 293 17.52 -3.27 -16.38
C PHE A 293 18.20 -4.35 -17.21
N VAL A 294 19.46 -4.14 -17.59
CA VAL A 294 20.35 -5.13 -18.21
C VAL A 294 21.58 -5.29 -17.34
N TYR A 295 21.93 -6.53 -16.99
CA TYR A 295 23.07 -6.86 -16.13
C TYR A 295 24.19 -7.41 -17.01
N HIS A 296 25.01 -6.52 -17.55
CA HIS A 296 26.09 -6.86 -18.46
C HIS A 296 27.36 -7.14 -17.65
N GLY A 297 27.67 -8.42 -17.46
CA GLY A 297 28.90 -8.87 -16.80
C GLY A 297 30.03 -9.13 -17.78
N MET A 298 31.25 -8.94 -17.31
CA MET A 298 32.48 -9.36 -17.97
C MET A 298 33.28 -10.22 -17.01
N ASP A 299 33.71 -11.39 -17.46
CA ASP A 299 34.62 -12.24 -16.68
C ASP A 299 36.07 -11.75 -16.74
N SER A 300 36.98 -12.45 -16.05
CA SER A 300 38.39 -12.05 -15.95
C SER A 300 39.16 -12.06 -17.28
N ILE A 301 38.61 -12.70 -18.32
CA ILE A 301 39.21 -12.76 -19.66
C ILE A 301 38.43 -11.91 -20.68
N GLY A 302 37.44 -11.14 -20.22
CA GLY A 302 36.67 -10.20 -21.05
C GLY A 302 35.47 -10.81 -21.79
N ARG A 303 35.10 -12.07 -21.53
CA ARG A 303 33.86 -12.64 -22.11
C ARG A 303 32.64 -11.97 -21.48
N GLN A 304 31.65 -11.65 -22.30
CA GLN A 304 30.45 -10.96 -21.89
C GLN A 304 29.36 -11.93 -21.44
N TRP A 305 28.56 -11.51 -20.47
CA TRP A 305 27.48 -12.32 -19.90
C TRP A 305 26.25 -11.47 -19.61
N ASP A 306 25.06 -11.99 -19.90
CA ASP A 306 23.81 -11.47 -19.36
C ASP A 306 23.45 -12.21 -18.08
N LEU A 307 23.67 -11.57 -16.92
CA LEU A 307 23.41 -12.20 -15.63
C LEU A 307 21.91 -12.45 -15.39
N ARG A 308 21.00 -11.84 -16.16
CA ARG A 308 19.55 -12.05 -16.00
C ARG A 308 19.10 -13.35 -16.67
N LEU A 309 19.73 -13.67 -17.80
CA LEU A 309 19.38 -14.80 -18.66
C LEU A 309 20.37 -15.97 -18.53
N ASN A 310 21.47 -15.75 -17.82
CA ASN A 310 22.60 -16.67 -17.70
C ASN A 310 23.14 -17.11 -19.07
N GLN A 311 23.34 -16.14 -19.98
CA GLN A 311 23.83 -16.35 -21.34
C GLN A 311 25.20 -15.68 -21.54
N ASP A 312 26.01 -16.21 -22.43
CA ASP A 312 27.35 -15.72 -22.83
C ASP A 312 27.31 -14.59 -23.87
N TYR A 313 26.13 -13.99 -24.04
CA TYR A 313 25.89 -12.79 -24.82
C TYR A 313 24.91 -11.88 -24.09
N VAL A 314 24.98 -10.57 -24.34
CA VAL A 314 24.13 -9.59 -23.65
C VAL A 314 22.89 -9.27 -24.48
N ASN A 315 21.70 -9.57 -23.94
CA ASN A 315 20.45 -9.29 -24.65
C ASN A 315 19.84 -7.95 -24.21
N TYR A 316 20.00 -6.94 -25.05
CA TYR A 316 19.42 -5.62 -24.83
C TYR A 316 17.93 -5.51 -25.22
N LYS A 317 17.33 -6.53 -25.86
CA LYS A 317 15.92 -6.47 -26.27
C LYS A 317 15.00 -6.39 -25.06
N LYS A 318 13.88 -5.68 -25.22
CA LYS A 318 12.83 -5.60 -24.21
C LYS A 318 12.22 -6.99 -23.98
N PRO A 319 12.14 -7.47 -22.73
CA PRO A 319 11.37 -8.67 -22.39
C PRO A 319 9.87 -8.49 -22.66
N LEU A 320 9.16 -9.58 -22.96
CA LEU A 320 7.72 -9.53 -23.22
C LEU A 320 6.95 -8.90 -22.05
N HIS A 321 7.26 -9.34 -20.82
CA HIS A 321 6.73 -8.78 -19.59
C HIS A 321 7.86 -8.34 -18.67
N VAL A 322 8.13 -7.04 -18.58
CA VAL A 322 9.20 -6.52 -17.69
C VAL A 322 8.91 -6.85 -16.22
N VAL A 323 7.64 -6.90 -15.82
CA VAL A 323 7.25 -7.27 -14.45
C VAL A 323 7.79 -8.64 -14.02
N SER A 324 7.95 -9.61 -14.94
CA SER A 324 8.46 -10.95 -14.59
C SER A 324 9.95 -10.98 -14.26
N MET A 325 10.68 -9.89 -14.54
CA MET A 325 12.08 -9.75 -14.16
C MET A 325 12.26 -9.56 -12.64
N TYR A 326 11.21 -9.20 -11.92
CA TYR A 326 11.28 -8.90 -10.49
C TYR A 326 10.84 -10.11 -9.67
N LYS A 327 11.70 -10.54 -8.75
CA LYS A 327 11.40 -11.64 -7.81
C LYS A 327 10.22 -11.32 -6.89
N SER A 328 10.02 -10.04 -6.55
CA SER A 328 8.90 -9.58 -5.74
C SER A 328 8.58 -8.11 -6.03
N ASP A 329 7.44 -7.64 -5.51
CA ASP A 329 7.03 -6.23 -5.53
C ASP A 329 8.06 -5.31 -4.87
N ARG A 330 8.79 -5.82 -3.88
CA ARG A 330 9.88 -5.10 -3.19
C ARG A 330 11.08 -4.86 -4.10
N TRP A 331 11.48 -5.88 -4.88
CA TRP A 331 12.54 -5.73 -5.88
C TRP A 331 12.12 -4.78 -6.99
N ARG A 332 10.86 -4.86 -7.44
CA ARG A 332 10.28 -3.88 -8.39
C ARG A 332 10.31 -2.47 -7.82
N LYS A 333 9.92 -2.28 -6.55
CA LYS A 333 9.92 -0.96 -5.91
C LYS A 333 11.33 -0.40 -5.75
N LEU A 334 12.32 -1.23 -5.42
CA LEU A 334 13.72 -0.83 -5.41
C LEU A 334 14.18 -0.36 -6.79
N ALA A 335 13.83 -1.12 -7.83
CA ALA A 335 14.14 -0.82 -9.22
C ALA A 335 13.51 0.51 -9.69
N GLU A 336 12.25 0.77 -9.32
CA GLU A 336 11.57 2.05 -9.54
C GLU A 336 12.29 3.19 -8.81
N ASN A 337 12.64 3.00 -7.54
CA ASN A 337 13.32 4.02 -6.74
C ASN A 337 14.69 4.39 -7.32
N MET A 338 15.46 3.43 -7.86
CA MET A 338 16.74 3.72 -8.53
C MET A 338 16.61 4.61 -9.78
N GLN A 339 15.42 4.74 -10.36
CA GLN A 339 15.17 5.62 -11.51
C GLN A 339 15.02 7.08 -11.11
N ARG A 340 14.81 7.38 -9.82
CA ARG A 340 14.67 8.75 -9.31
C ARG A 340 16.04 9.41 -9.16
N ASP A 341 16.08 10.71 -9.42
CA ASP A 341 17.32 11.48 -9.40
C ASP A 341 17.85 11.71 -7.97
N ASP A 342 16.96 11.71 -6.97
CA ASP A 342 17.30 11.81 -5.55
C ASP A 342 17.73 10.47 -4.91
N MET A 343 17.67 9.36 -5.66
CA MET A 343 17.99 8.01 -5.17
C MET A 343 19.08 7.31 -6.00
N THR A 344 19.85 8.08 -6.77
CA THR A 344 20.96 7.59 -7.61
C THR A 344 22.02 6.83 -6.80
N PHE A 345 22.22 7.18 -5.52
CA PHE A 345 23.14 6.50 -4.61
C PHE A 345 22.85 5.00 -4.41
N LEU A 346 21.61 4.54 -4.68
CA LEU A 346 21.25 3.13 -4.61
C LEU A 346 21.87 2.29 -5.73
N ARG A 347 22.16 2.90 -6.89
CA ARG A 347 22.64 2.20 -8.10
C ARG A 347 23.96 1.44 -7.87
N PRO A 348 25.04 2.06 -7.34
CA PRO A 348 26.28 1.33 -7.07
C PRO A 348 26.13 0.26 -5.98
N LEU A 349 25.33 0.51 -4.94
CA LEU A 349 25.06 -0.46 -3.88
C LEU A 349 24.34 -1.70 -4.43
N TYR A 350 23.34 -1.48 -5.29
CA TYR A 350 22.62 -2.54 -5.98
C TYR A 350 23.53 -3.30 -6.93
N CYS A 351 24.35 -2.61 -7.73
CA CYS A 351 25.33 -3.23 -8.62
C CYS A 351 26.26 -4.19 -7.85
N LYS A 352 26.93 -3.70 -6.80
CA LYS A 352 27.84 -4.51 -5.98
C LYS A 352 27.12 -5.72 -5.35
N TYR A 353 25.88 -5.54 -4.89
CA TYR A 353 25.08 -6.64 -4.36
C TYR A 353 24.80 -7.71 -5.42
N ILE A 354 24.39 -7.34 -6.63
CA ILE A 354 24.12 -8.28 -7.72
C ILE A 354 25.39 -9.03 -8.12
N LEU A 355 26.51 -8.33 -8.28
CA LEU A 355 27.80 -8.94 -8.59
C LEU A 355 28.23 -9.96 -7.52
N LYS A 356 28.20 -9.55 -6.25
CA LYS A 356 28.56 -10.43 -5.12
C LYS A 356 27.64 -11.64 -5.03
N LYS A 357 26.34 -11.44 -5.22
CA LYS A 357 25.35 -12.52 -5.22
C LYS A 357 25.62 -13.50 -6.36
N TRP A 358 25.82 -13.00 -7.57
CA TRP A 358 26.12 -13.82 -8.74
C TRP A 358 27.35 -14.69 -8.52
N ASN A 359 28.47 -14.09 -8.09
CA ASN A 359 29.73 -14.80 -7.86
C ASN A 359 29.65 -15.83 -6.72
N LYS A 360 28.70 -15.67 -5.80
CA LYS A 360 28.41 -16.66 -4.76
C LYS A 360 27.57 -17.82 -5.30
N GLU A 361 26.61 -17.54 -6.18
CA GLU A 361 25.70 -18.54 -6.76
C GLU A 361 26.35 -19.32 -7.92
N HIS A 362 27.36 -18.74 -8.59
CA HIS A 362 28.05 -19.32 -9.76
C HIS A 362 29.59 -19.29 -9.55
N PRO A 363 30.14 -20.10 -8.62
CA PRO A 363 31.57 -20.11 -8.33
C PRO A 363 32.45 -20.49 -9.53
N GLU A 364 31.90 -21.25 -10.48
CA GLU A 364 32.51 -21.67 -11.75
C GLU A 364 32.54 -20.57 -12.81
N ARG A 365 31.71 -19.52 -12.65
CA ARG A 365 31.51 -18.45 -13.63
C ARG A 365 31.51 -17.09 -12.95
N LYS A 366 32.68 -16.75 -12.39
CA LYS A 366 32.88 -15.46 -11.72
C LYS A 366 32.95 -14.32 -12.73
N ILE A 367 32.20 -13.27 -12.41
CA ILE A 367 32.19 -12.00 -13.11
C ILE A 367 33.18 -11.07 -12.40
N ALA A 368 34.04 -10.43 -13.18
CA ALA A 368 35.02 -9.46 -12.70
C ALA A 368 34.40 -8.07 -12.61
N ILE A 369 33.65 -7.66 -13.64
CA ILE A 369 33.02 -6.35 -13.77
C ILE A 369 31.56 -6.52 -14.14
N LEU A 370 30.67 -5.76 -13.51
CA LEU A 370 29.25 -5.66 -13.87
C LEU A 370 28.93 -4.22 -14.27
N ASN A 371 28.49 -4.05 -15.52
CA ASN A 371 27.87 -2.85 -16.03
C ASN A 371 26.35 -2.94 -15.84
N LEU A 372 25.81 -2.17 -14.92
CA LEU A 372 24.38 -2.07 -14.69
C LEU A 372 23.80 -1.03 -15.65
N TYR A 373 23.09 -1.49 -16.67
CA TYR A 373 22.38 -0.62 -17.62
C TYR A 373 20.89 -0.54 -17.29
N TYR A 374 20.30 0.62 -17.59
CA TYR A 374 18.85 0.81 -17.65
C TYR A 374 18.48 1.30 -19.05
N LEU A 375 17.63 0.53 -19.73
CA LEU A 375 17.10 0.88 -21.05
C LEU A 375 15.79 1.60 -20.84
N GLN A 376 15.79 2.89 -21.16
CA GLN A 376 14.74 3.82 -20.80
C GLN A 376 13.91 4.20 -22.02
N LYS A 377 12.60 4.37 -21.80
CA LYS A 377 11.67 5.01 -22.73
C LYS A 377 10.71 5.90 -21.97
N PHE A 378 10.05 6.80 -22.69
CA PHE A 378 8.85 7.48 -22.21
C PHE A 378 7.64 6.97 -22.98
N ASN A 379 6.61 6.58 -22.24
CA ASN A 379 5.31 6.26 -22.80
C ASN A 379 4.61 7.56 -23.21
N LEU A 380 4.16 7.61 -24.46
CA LEU A 380 3.41 8.73 -25.03
C LEU A 380 1.94 8.31 -25.21
N ARG A 381 1.10 9.19 -25.76
CA ARG A 381 -0.29 8.83 -26.09
C ARG A 381 -0.35 7.82 -27.24
N GLU A 382 -1.51 7.18 -27.38
CA GLU A 382 -1.84 6.32 -28.53
C GLU A 382 -0.85 5.16 -28.73
N TYR A 383 -0.39 4.54 -27.63
CA TYR A 383 0.55 3.42 -27.63
C TYR A 383 1.92 3.74 -28.25
N LYS A 384 2.24 5.02 -28.43
CA LYS A 384 3.56 5.48 -28.88
C LYS A 384 4.54 5.52 -27.70
N ALA A 385 5.82 5.43 -28.01
CA ALA A 385 6.91 5.63 -27.06
C ALA A 385 8.08 6.33 -27.73
N THR A 386 8.92 6.99 -26.93
CA THR A 386 10.21 7.49 -27.44
C THR A 386 11.12 6.33 -27.84
N PRO A 387 12.13 6.56 -28.70
CA PRO A 387 13.21 5.60 -28.89
C PRO A 387 13.83 5.20 -27.54
N VAL A 388 14.27 3.94 -27.45
CA VAL A 388 14.88 3.41 -26.24
C VAL A 388 16.30 3.95 -26.13
N THR A 389 16.62 4.58 -25.00
CA THR A 389 17.96 5.09 -24.68
C THR A 389 18.63 4.21 -23.64
N GLN A 390 19.88 3.81 -23.89
CA GLN A 390 20.66 3.02 -22.95
C GLN A 390 21.43 3.94 -21.99
N HIS A 391 21.17 3.79 -20.69
CA HIS A 391 21.88 4.53 -19.65
C HIS A 391 22.72 3.59 -18.80
N LEU A 392 24.02 3.88 -18.67
CA LEU A 392 24.87 3.20 -17.71
C LEU A 392 24.58 3.76 -16.32
N TYR A 393 23.94 2.96 -15.46
CA TYR A 393 23.57 3.37 -14.11
C TYR A 393 24.73 3.23 -13.13
N SER A 394 25.56 2.20 -13.30
CA SER A 394 26.74 1.97 -12.47
C SER A 394 27.67 0.94 -13.11
N VAL A 395 28.95 1.04 -12.79
CA VAL A 395 29.95 0.00 -13.01
C VAL A 395 30.42 -0.46 -11.64
N CYS A 396 30.49 -1.76 -11.41
CA CYS A 396 31.04 -2.31 -10.18
C CYS A 396 31.95 -3.50 -10.47
N ASP A 397 32.98 -3.64 -9.66
CA ASP A 397 33.90 -4.77 -9.66
C ASP A 397 33.92 -5.43 -8.26
N ASN A 398 34.80 -6.41 -8.08
CA ASN A 398 34.94 -7.14 -6.82
C ASN A 398 35.69 -6.35 -5.73
N HIS A 399 36.15 -5.13 -5.99
CA HIS A 399 36.98 -4.34 -5.08
C HIS A 399 36.25 -3.17 -4.39
#